data_AF-A0A538DZ65-F1
#
_entry.id   AF-A0A538DZ65-F1
#
_cell.length_a   1.000
_cell.length_b   1.000
_cell.length_c   1.000
_cell.angle_alpha   90.00
_cell.angle_beta   90.00
_cell.angle_gamma   90.00
#
_symmetry.space_group_name_H-M   'P 1'
#
loop_
_entity.id
_entity.type
_entity.pdbx_description
1 polymer ?
#
loop_
_entity_poly.entity_id
_entity_poly.type
_entity_poly.pdbx_seq_one_letter_code
_entity_poly.pdbx_strand_id
1 'polypeptide(L)' 'MRSVRSDEKPRWWLLYTIGLLLVGLVALVEIFVPASGLRGALEITVVIEMFGLMAQWLRRNRVALELRRRR' A
#
# COMPACT_ATOMS: atom_id res chain seq x y z
N MET A 1 -13.92 -15.67 26.13
CA MET A 1 -12.47 -15.34 26.12
C MET A 1 -12.15 -14.61 24.82
N ARG A 2 -12.00 -13.27 24.87
CA ARG A 2 -11.58 -12.46 23.73
C ARG A 2 -10.04 -12.54 23.68
N SER A 3 -9.47 -13.19 22.67
CA SER A 3 -8.02 -13.29 22.52
C SER A 3 -7.45 -11.91 22.21
N VAL A 4 -7.04 -11.19 23.26
CA VAL A 4 -6.16 -10.03 23.15
C VAL A 4 -4.77 -10.57 22.84
N ARG A 5 -4.48 -10.77 21.55
CA ARG A 5 -3.15 -11.21 21.09
C ARG A 5 -2.81 -10.51 19.79
N SER A 6 -2.09 -9.41 19.91
CA SER A 6 -0.73 -9.25 19.42
C SER A 6 -0.38 -7.77 19.53
N ASP A 7 0.82 -7.48 20.02
CA ASP A 7 1.52 -6.22 19.85
C ASP A 7 1.00 -5.38 18.66
N GLU A 8 0.25 -4.33 18.95
CA GLU A 8 -0.23 -3.34 17.95
C GLU A 8 0.94 -2.46 17.48
N LYS A 9 2.01 -3.08 16.99
CA LYS A 9 3.05 -2.39 16.26
C LYS A 9 2.50 -2.10 14.86
N PRO A 10 2.62 -0.85 14.37
CA PRO A 10 2.18 -0.53 13.02
C PRO A 10 2.88 -1.48 12.04
N ARG A 11 2.11 -2.03 11.10
CA ARG A 11 2.60 -3.02 10.12
C ARG A 11 3.37 -2.30 9.01
N TRP A 12 4.53 -1.74 9.34
CA TRP A 12 5.42 -1.03 8.41
C TRP A 12 5.86 -1.91 7.25
N TRP A 13 6.10 -3.19 7.51
CA TRP A 13 6.32 -4.22 6.49
C TRP A 13 5.31 -4.14 5.34
N LEU A 14 4.03 -3.89 5.63
CA LEU A 14 2.99 -3.87 4.61
C LEU A 14 3.17 -2.69 3.65
N LEU A 15 3.61 -1.52 4.13
CA LEU A 15 3.93 -0.38 3.27
C LEU A 15 5.12 -0.69 2.37
N TYR A 16 6.15 -1.35 2.89
CA TYR A 16 7.31 -1.74 2.09
C TYR A 16 6.93 -2.77 1.01
N THR A 17 6.11 -3.77 1.34
CA THR A 17 5.60 -4.73 0.34
C THR A 17 4.74 -4.04 -0.71
N ILE A 18 3.83 -3.14 -0.31
CA ILE A 18 2.99 -2.36 -1.23
C ILE A 18 3.87 -1.49 -2.15
N GLY A 19 4.85 -0.78 -1.60
CA GLY A 19 5.77 0.04 -2.38
C GLY A 19 6.58 -0.80 -3.38
N LEU A 20 7.11 -1.94 -2.94
CA LEU A 20 7.86 -2.85 -3.80
C LEU A 20 6.99 -3.40 -4.95
N LEU A 21 5.74 -3.79 -4.64
CA LEU A 21 4.79 -4.27 -5.65
C LEU A 21 4.42 -3.19 -6.66
N LEU A 22 4.19 -1.95 -6.20
CA LEU A 22 3.90 -0.82 -7.09
C LEU A 22 5.07 -0.49 -8.01
N VAL A 23 6.30 -0.47 -7.48
CA VAL A 23 7.51 -0.27 -8.29
C VAL A 23 7.66 -1.40 -9.31
N GLY A 24 7.46 -2.65 -8.90
CA GLY A 24 7.48 -3.80 -9.80
C GLY A 24 6.41 -3.70 -10.89
N LEU A 25 5.21 -3.24 -10.55
CA LEU A 25 4.11 -3.06 -11.50
C LEU A 25 4.42 -1.97 -12.53
N VAL A 26 4.98 -0.82 -12.11
CA VAL A 26 5.44 0.23 -13.03
C VAL A 26 6.54 -0.28 -13.93
N ALA A 27 7.54 -0.99 -13.39
CA ALA A 27 8.62 -1.56 -14.17
C ALA A 27 8.10 -2.57 -15.22
N LEU A 28 7.12 -3.41 -14.86
CA LEU A 28 6.45 -4.31 -15.80
C LEU A 28 5.72 -3.53 -16.89
N VAL A 29 4.98 -2.48 -16.54
CA VAL A 29 4.31 -1.62 -17.53
C VAL A 29 5.33 -0.99 -18.48
N GLU A 30 6.45 -0.50 -17.95
CA GLU A 30 7.49 0.14 -18.74
C GLU A 30 8.22 -0.83 -19.69
N ILE A 31 8.49 -2.07 -19.24
CA ILE A 31 9.18 -3.09 -20.04
C ILE A 31 8.26 -3.67 -21.12
N PHE A 32 7.01 -3.94 -20.77
CA PHE A 32 6.11 -4.74 -21.62
C PHE A 32 5.10 -3.92 -22.43
N VAL A 33 4.82 -2.66 -22.05
CA VAL A 33 3.80 -1.84 -22.71
C VAL A 33 4.47 -0.75 -23.56
N PRO A 34 4.30 -0.81 -24.89
CA PRO A 34 4.77 0.24 -25.78
C PRO A 34 4.18 1.60 -25.40
N ALA A 35 4.94 2.67 -25.62
CA ALA A 35 4.48 4.05 -25.38
C ALA A 35 3.22 4.34 -26.22
N SER A 36 2.07 4.23 -25.58
CA SER A 36 0.74 4.30 -26.17
C SER A 36 -0.25 4.81 -25.12
N GLY A 37 -1.48 5.15 -25.52
CA GLY A 37 -2.53 5.57 -24.59
C GLY A 37 -2.84 4.54 -23.49
N LEU A 38 -2.60 3.25 -23.76
CA LEU A 38 -2.75 2.17 -22.77
C LEU A 38 -1.73 2.27 -21.64
N ARG A 39 -0.48 2.65 -21.93
CA ARG A 39 0.57 2.87 -20.92
C ARG A 39 0.15 3.96 -19.94
N GLY A 40 -0.35 5.09 -20.46
CA GLY A 40 -0.84 6.19 -19.63
C GLY A 40 -2.01 5.78 -18.74
N ALA A 41 -2.97 5.01 -19.25
CA ALA A 41 -4.08 4.49 -18.46
C ALA A 41 -3.59 3.56 -17.31
N LEU A 42 -2.63 2.68 -17.59
CA LEU A 42 -2.06 1.78 -16.58
C LEU A 42 -1.30 2.55 -15.49
N GLU A 43 -0.49 3.55 -15.87
CA GLU A 43 0.21 4.41 -14.90
C GLU A 43 -0.80 5.16 -14.00
N ILE A 44 -1.90 5.66 -14.54
CA ILE A 44 -2.99 6.28 -13.75
C ILE A 44 -3.61 5.26 -12.79
N THR A 45 -3.91 4.05 -13.25
CA THR A 45 -4.45 2.99 -12.40
C THR A 45 -3.51 2.65 -11.24
N VAL A 46 -2.21 2.54 -11.50
CA VAL A 46 -1.19 2.31 -10.46
C VAL A 46 -1.23 3.39 -9.39
N VAL A 47 -1.35 4.67 -9.79
CA VAL A 47 -1.44 5.79 -8.85
C VAL A 47 -2.70 5.69 -8.00
N ILE A 48 -3.86 5.36 -8.59
CA ILE A 48 -5.12 5.18 -7.85
C ILE A 48 -5.00 4.03 -6.85
N GLU A 49 -4.42 2.90 -7.25
CA GLU A 49 -4.18 1.76 -6.36
C GLU A 49 -3.27 2.13 -5.20
N MET A 50 -2.21 2.90 -5.45
CA MET A 50 -1.31 3.39 -4.39
C MET A 50 -2.08 4.17 -3.31
N PHE A 51 -2.93 5.12 -3.71
CA PHE A 51 -3.75 5.87 -2.75
C PHE A 51 -4.75 4.98 -2.00
N GLY A 52 -5.37 4.03 -2.70
CA GLY A 52 -6.30 3.06 -2.11
C GLY A 52 -5.64 2.17 -1.05
N LEU A 53 -4.47 1.63 -1.37
CA LEU A 53 -3.66 0.79 -0.49
C LEU A 53 -3.11 1.58 0.70
N MET A 54 -2.66 2.82 0.50
CA MET A 54 -2.22 3.70 1.58
C MET A 54 -3.39 4.02 2.53
N ALA A 55 -4.57 4.34 2.00
CA ALA A 55 -5.76 4.58 2.80
C ALA A 55 -6.22 3.31 3.55
N GLN A 56 -6.12 2.13 2.93
CA GLN A 56 -6.43 0.86 3.58
C GLN A 56 -5.42 0.54 4.69
N TRP A 57 -4.12 0.78 4.46
CA TRP A 57 -3.09 0.64 5.47
C TRP A 57 -3.37 1.57 6.65
N LEU A 58 -3.70 2.84 6.39
CA LEU A 58 -4.02 3.81 7.42
C LEU A 58 -5.24 3.37 8.22
N ARG A 59 -6.31 2.90 7.57
CA ARG A 59 -7.50 2.37 8.24
C ARG A 59 -7.18 1.17 9.13
N ARG A 60 -6.36 0.22 8.65
CA ARG A 60 -5.97 -0.97 9.42
C ARG A 60 -5.02 -0.67 10.57
N ASN A 61 -4.18 0.35 10.44
CA ASN A 61 -3.22 0.73 11.48
C ASN A 61 -3.70 1.90 12.34
N ARG A 62 -4.89 2.46 12.09
CA ARG A 62 -5.43 3.62 12.83
C ARG A 62 -5.47 3.38 14.33
N VAL A 63 -6.00 2.22 14.75
CA VAL A 63 -6.10 1.84 16.17
C VAL A 63 -4.71 1.70 16.80
N ALA A 64 -3.79 1.00 16.12
CA ALA A 64 -2.41 0.84 16.57
C ALA A 64 -1.65 2.17 16.66
N LEU A 65 -1.85 3.08 15.70
CA LEU A 65 -1.25 4.42 15.69
C LEU A 65 -1.84 5.31 16.79
N GLU A 66 -3.14 5.22 17.06
CA GLU A 66 -3.82 5.99 18.10
C GLU A 66 -3.41 5.52 19.50
N LEU A 67 -3.24 4.22 19.70
CA LEU A 67 -2.69 3.65 20.94
C LEU A 67 -1.22 4.03 21.15
N ARG A 68 -0.42 4.11 20.08
CA ARG A 68 0.98 4.58 20.15
C ARG A 68 1.09 6.09 20.40
N ARG A 69 0.13 6.90 19.95
CA ARG A 69 0.08 8.36 20.17
C ARG A 69 -0.28 8.73 21.61
N ARG A 70 -1.03 7.88 22.32
CA ARG A 70 -1.45 8.11 23.72
C ARG A 70 -0.44 7.62 24.77
N ARG A 71 0.68 7.02 24.35
CA ARG A 71 1.78 6.58 25.21
C ARG A 71 2.91 7.60 25.18
#